data_AF-A0A161ME97-F1
#
_entry.id   AF-A0A161ME97-F1
#
_cell.length_a   1.000
_cell.length_b   1.000
_cell.length_c   1.000
_cell.angle_alpha   90.00
_cell.angle_beta   90.00
_cell.angle_gamma   90.00
#
_symmetry.space_group_name_H-M   'P 1'
#
loop_
_entity.id
_entity.type
_entity.pdbx_description
1 polymer ?
#
loop_
_entity_poly.entity_id
_entity_poly.type
_entity_poly.pdbx_seq_one_letter_code
_entity_poly.pdbx_strand_id
1 'polypeptide(L)'
;EEIDIHEHATLYALDVMCETAMGIQLRAQDNLSKDYVNCVKRVGILTVYRMQNLYLHRDWIFELTPKGAEFKKHLNELHSYTLKIIRERKQMFMESKQNMAEIDHDNYGQVKKRKAFLDLLLELDTDNKLSEKDIREEVDTFLFEGHDTT
;
A
#
# COMPACT_ATOMS: atom_id res chain seq x y z
N GLU A 1 -26.13 -13.57 -18.88
CA GLU A 1 -25.09 -12.52 -18.78
C GLU A 1 -23.78 -13.17 -18.43
N GLU A 2 -22.70 -12.75 -19.07
CA GLU A 2 -21.34 -13.14 -18.68
C GLU A 2 -20.88 -12.17 -17.59
N ILE A 3 -20.36 -12.69 -16.49
CA ILE A 3 -19.86 -11.90 -15.37
C ILE A 3 -18.33 -11.93 -15.44
N ASP A 4 -17.71 -10.75 -15.47
CA ASP A 4 -16.25 -10.64 -15.33
C ASP A 4 -15.85 -10.88 -13.86
N ILE A 5 -15.31 -12.07 -13.61
CA ILE A 5 -14.83 -12.48 -12.29
C ILE A 5 -13.47 -11.85 -11.94
N HIS A 6 -12.70 -11.40 -12.92
CA HIS A 6 -11.35 -10.88 -12.69
C HIS A 6 -11.39 -9.61 -11.86
N GLU A 7 -12.28 -8.67 -12.17
CA GLU A 7 -12.41 -7.43 -11.39
C GLU A 7 -12.75 -7.73 -9.92
N HIS A 8 -13.68 -8.65 -9.70
CA HIS A 8 -14.10 -9.05 -8.35
C HIS A 8 -12.98 -9.76 -7.58
N ALA A 9 -12.23 -10.63 -8.25
CA ALA A 9 -11.09 -11.33 -7.65
C ALA A 9 -9.97 -10.36 -7.25
N THR A 10 -9.61 -9.41 -8.12
CA THR A 10 -8.57 -8.40 -7.82
C THR A 10 -8.96 -7.50 -6.64
N LEU A 11 -10.22 -7.06 -6.58
CA LEU A 11 -10.70 -6.25 -5.45
C LEU A 11 -10.68 -7.05 -4.14
N TYR A 12 -11.05 -8.33 -4.19
CA TYR A 12 -10.99 -9.21 -3.03
C TYR A 12 -9.55 -9.49 -2.57
N ALA A 13 -8.61 -9.73 -3.50
CA ALA A 13 -7.20 -9.89 -3.18
C ALA A 13 -6.63 -8.64 -2.48
N LEU A 14 -7.02 -7.45 -2.96
CA LEU A 14 -6.63 -6.19 -2.33
C LEU A 14 -7.18 -6.05 -0.90
N ASP A 15 -8.43 -6.46 -0.67
CA ASP A 15 -9.03 -6.50 0.68
C ASP A 15 -8.24 -7.42 1.61
N VAL A 16 -7.98 -8.65 1.17
CA VAL A 16 -7.22 -9.62 1.95
C VAL A 16 -5.82 -9.10 2.26
N MET A 17 -5.14 -8.44 1.32
CA MET A 17 -3.83 -7.83 1.55
C MET A 17 -3.88 -6.68 2.57
N CYS A 18 -4.87 -5.78 2.45
CA CYS A 18 -5.07 -4.70 3.41
C CYS A 18 -5.33 -5.24 4.83
N GLU A 19 -6.17 -6.25 4.96
CA GLU A 19 -6.51 -6.85 6.26
C GLU A 19 -5.34 -7.63 6.86
N THR A 20 -4.68 -8.49 6.07
CA THR A 20 -3.68 -9.44 6.59
C THR A 20 -2.28 -8.83 6.73
N ALA A 21 -1.84 -8.02 5.75
CA ALA A 21 -0.49 -7.46 5.74
C ALA A 21 -0.44 -6.05 6.35
N MET A 22 -1.43 -5.20 6.05
CA MET A 22 -1.47 -3.82 6.54
C MET A 22 -2.20 -3.67 7.88
N GLY A 23 -3.00 -4.67 8.27
CA GLY A 23 -3.73 -4.67 9.53
C GLY A 23 -4.85 -3.63 9.59
N ILE A 24 -5.36 -3.21 8.43
CA ILE A 24 -6.48 -2.29 8.33
C ILE A 24 -7.68 -2.99 7.69
N GLN A 25 -8.87 -2.80 8.26
CA GLN A 25 -10.10 -3.28 7.64
C GLN A 25 -10.52 -2.28 6.58
N LEU A 26 -10.10 -2.55 5.35
CA LEU A 26 -10.61 -1.83 4.21
C LEU A 26 -11.89 -2.51 3.73
N ARG A 27 -12.87 -1.72 3.30
CA ARG A 27 -14.04 -2.22 2.56
C ARG A 27 -13.78 -1.98 1.07
N ALA A 28 -12.84 -2.68 0.45
CA ALA A 28 -12.42 -2.43 -0.93
C ALA A 28 -13.49 -2.75 -1.98
N GLN A 29 -14.62 -3.34 -1.61
CA GLN A 29 -15.79 -3.38 -2.49
C GLN A 29 -16.45 -2.00 -2.67
N ASP A 30 -16.04 -0.98 -1.89
CA ASP A 30 -16.45 0.41 -2.07
C ASP A 30 -15.73 1.08 -3.27
N ASN A 31 -16.27 2.20 -3.76
CA ASN A 31 -15.74 2.92 -4.94
C ASN A 31 -14.25 3.30 -4.84
N LEU A 32 -13.72 3.51 -3.63
CA LEU A 32 -12.36 4.01 -3.41
C LEU A 32 -11.28 3.04 -3.89
N SER A 33 -11.52 1.74 -3.76
CA SER A 33 -10.52 0.74 -4.14
C SER A 33 -10.59 0.37 -5.61
N LYS A 34 -11.73 0.61 -6.27
CA LYS A 34 -11.82 0.61 -7.73
C LYS A 34 -10.92 1.67 -8.34
N ASP A 35 -10.89 2.87 -7.77
CA ASP A 35 -10.00 3.94 -8.22
C ASP A 35 -8.53 3.57 -8.04
N TYR A 36 -8.18 2.94 -6.91
CA TYR A 36 -6.83 2.42 -6.68
C TYR A 36 -6.43 1.35 -7.71
N VAL A 37 -7.24 0.31 -7.90
CA VAL A 37 -6.98 -0.77 -8.88
C VAL A 37 -6.89 -0.21 -10.30
N ASN A 38 -7.74 0.76 -10.65
CA ASN A 38 -7.66 1.44 -11.95
C ASN A 38 -6.37 2.24 -12.12
N CYS A 39 -5.91 2.92 -11.06
CA CYS A 39 -4.62 3.62 -11.07
C CYS A 39 -3.46 2.64 -11.23
N VAL A 40 -3.48 1.49 -10.54
CA VAL A 40 -2.46 0.43 -10.67
C VAL A 40 -2.40 -0.08 -12.12
N LYS A 41 -3.56 -0.47 -12.68
CA LYS A 41 -3.66 -0.91 -14.09
C LYS A 41 -3.09 0.14 -15.04
N ARG A 42 -3.43 1.42 -14.83
CA ARG A 42 -2.98 2.49 -15.72
C ARG A 42 -1.48 2.75 -15.61
N VAL A 43 -0.94 2.76 -14.39
CA VAL A 43 0.50 2.85 -14.14
C VAL A 43 1.22 1.67 -14.77
N GLY A 44 0.72 0.44 -14.62
CA GLY A 44 1.27 -0.77 -15.24
C GLY A 44 1.36 -0.66 -16.78
N ILE A 45 0.27 -0.26 -17.44
CA ILE A 45 0.23 -0.04 -18.90
C ILE A 45 1.27 1.01 -19.32
N LEU A 46 1.35 2.13 -18.60
CA LEU A 46 2.30 3.21 -18.91
C LEU A 46 3.76 2.80 -18.66
N THR A 47 4.01 1.99 -17.63
CA THR A 47 5.32 1.40 -17.35
C THR A 47 5.77 0.48 -18.49
N VAL A 48 4.91 -0.43 -18.94
CA VAL A 48 5.22 -1.33 -20.07
C VAL A 48 5.47 -0.53 -21.35
N TYR A 49 4.62 0.49 -21.61
CA TYR A 49 4.82 1.41 -22.73
C TYR A 49 6.18 2.12 -22.66
N ARG A 50 6.57 2.60 -21.47
CA ARG A 50 7.88 3.24 -21.26
C ARG A 50 9.03 2.24 -21.46
N MET A 51 8.88 1.01 -20.99
CA MET A 51 9.89 -0.05 -21.16
C MET A 51 10.15 -0.37 -22.64
N GLN A 52 9.10 -0.47 -23.45
CA GLN A 52 9.20 -0.77 -24.89
C GLN A 52 9.80 0.37 -25.73
N ASN A 53 9.74 1.62 -25.23
CA ASN A 53 10.21 2.80 -25.95
C ASN A 53 11.50 3.35 -25.34
N LEU A 54 12.66 2.93 -25.87
CA LEU A 54 13.98 3.25 -25.31
C LEU A 54 14.24 4.76 -25.15
N TYR A 55 13.71 5.59 -26.06
CA TYR A 55 13.85 7.06 -25.99
C TYR A 55 13.08 7.70 -24.81
N LEU A 56 12.08 7.01 -24.24
CA LEU A 56 11.33 7.44 -23.05
C LEU A 56 11.94 6.93 -21.74
N HIS A 57 13.08 6.25 -21.78
CA HIS A 57 13.74 5.77 -20.55
C HIS A 57 14.29 6.91 -19.71
N ARG A 58 14.61 8.07 -20.30
CA ARG A 58 15.02 9.26 -19.55
C ARG A 58 13.80 9.92 -18.91
N ASP A 59 13.84 10.09 -17.59
CA ASP A 59 12.70 10.62 -16.81
C ASP A 59 12.23 11.98 -17.35
N TRP A 60 13.16 12.92 -17.57
CA TRP A 60 12.82 14.25 -18.07
C TRP A 60 12.14 14.23 -19.45
N ILE A 61 12.50 13.28 -20.33
CA ILE A 61 11.83 13.15 -21.64
C ILE A 61 10.42 12.65 -21.43
N PHE A 62 10.26 11.62 -20.60
CA PHE A 62 8.96 11.02 -20.33
C PHE A 62 8.00 12.00 -19.66
N GLU A 63 8.47 12.75 -18.66
CA GLU A 63 7.69 13.76 -17.93
C GLU A 63 7.16 14.88 -18.83
N LEU A 64 7.85 15.21 -19.92
CA LEU A 64 7.38 16.18 -20.92
C LEU A 64 6.28 15.64 -21.83
N THR A 65 6.03 14.33 -21.83
CA THR A 65 4.97 13.73 -22.64
C THR A 65 3.63 13.74 -21.91
N PRO A 66 2.49 13.75 -22.64
CA PRO A 66 1.17 13.59 -22.03
C PRO A 66 1.04 12.29 -21.20
N LYS A 67 1.73 11.23 -21.63
CA LYS A 67 1.77 9.93 -20.92
C LYS A 67 2.54 10.01 -19.61
N GLY A 68 3.61 10.81 -19.54
CA GLY A 68 4.33 11.06 -18.29
C GLY A 68 3.52 11.88 -17.31
N ALA A 69 2.80 12.90 -17.79
CA ALA A 69 1.86 13.65 -16.96
C ALA A 69 0.74 12.75 -16.39
N GLU A 70 0.19 11.88 -17.23
CA GLU A 70 -0.80 10.87 -16.80
C GLU A 70 -0.22 9.88 -15.79
N PHE A 71 0.98 9.35 -16.04
CA PHE A 71 1.69 8.46 -15.11
C PHE A 71 1.86 9.10 -13.74
N LYS A 72 2.37 10.34 -13.70
CA LYS A 72 2.60 11.08 -12.46
C LYS A 72 1.29 11.35 -11.70
N LYS A 73 0.19 11.63 -12.42
CA LYS A 73 -1.13 11.78 -11.80
C LYS A 73 -1.57 10.51 -11.09
N HIS A 74 -1.55 9.36 -11.76
CA HIS A 74 -1.97 8.10 -11.15
C HIS A 74 -1.01 7.65 -10.04
N LEU A 75 0.29 7.87 -10.19
CA LEU A 75 1.27 7.58 -9.14
C LEU A 75 1.00 8.39 -7.86
N ASN A 76 0.64 9.67 -7.99
CA ASN A 76 0.27 10.49 -6.83
C ASN A 76 -0.98 9.98 -6.11
N GLU A 77 -1.99 9.49 -6.85
CA GLU A 77 -3.18 8.87 -6.27
C GLU A 77 -2.82 7.57 -5.51
N LEU A 78 -1.96 6.72 -6.10
CA LEU A 78 -1.47 5.50 -5.43
C LEU A 78 -0.74 5.84 -4.13
N HIS A 79 0.16 6.82 -4.14
CA HIS A 79 0.85 7.27 -2.94
C HIS A 79 -0.10 7.89 -1.91
N SER A 80 -1.12 8.64 -2.34
CA SER A 80 -2.13 9.19 -1.43
C SER A 80 -2.88 8.07 -0.70
N TYR A 81 -3.21 7.00 -1.43
CA TYR A 81 -3.88 5.82 -0.90
C TYR A 81 -3.02 5.11 0.15
N THR A 82 -1.75 4.81 -0.16
CA THR A 82 -0.87 4.11 0.80
C THR A 82 -0.50 4.97 2.00
N LEU A 83 -0.32 6.28 1.82
CA LEU A 83 -0.14 7.21 2.93
C LEU A 83 -1.35 7.24 3.87
N LYS A 84 -2.57 7.11 3.34
CA LYS A 84 -3.78 7.00 4.17
C LYS A 84 -3.75 5.74 5.03
N ILE A 85 -3.41 4.60 4.43
CA ILE A 85 -3.27 3.31 5.13
C ILE A 85 -2.23 3.41 6.26
N ILE A 86 -1.05 3.95 5.95
CA ILE A 86 0.04 4.11 6.92
C ILE A 86 -0.38 5.00 8.08
N ARG A 87 -1.04 6.13 7.81
CA ARG A 87 -1.51 7.05 8.87
C ARG A 87 -2.55 6.41 9.77
N GLU A 88 -3.54 5.74 9.19
CA GLU A 88 -4.60 5.07 9.93
C GLU A 88 -4.02 3.97 10.84
N ARG A 89 -3.12 3.14 10.29
CA ARG A 89 -2.46 2.09 11.08
C ARG A 89 -1.53 2.66 12.14
N LYS A 90 -0.77 3.71 11.84
CA LYS A 90 0.14 4.37 12.78
C LYS A 90 -0.62 4.97 13.97
N GLN A 91 -1.80 5.54 13.75
CA GLN A 91 -2.65 6.03 14.83
C GLN A 91 -3.08 4.88 15.76
N MET A 92 -3.65 3.80 15.20
CA MET A 92 -4.06 2.62 15.97
C MET A 92 -2.89 1.99 16.74
N PHE A 93 -1.71 1.96 16.11
CA PHE A 93 -0.49 1.43 16.71
C PHE A 93 -0.04 2.26 17.93
N MET A 94 -0.07 3.59 17.83
CA MET A 94 0.28 4.47 18.95
C MET A 94 -0.72 4.38 20.12
N GLU A 95 -2.02 4.31 19.82
CA GLU A 95 -3.08 4.09 20.83
C GLU A 95 -2.87 2.75 21.56
N SER A 96 -2.51 1.68 20.81
CA SER A 96 -2.24 0.37 21.40
C SER A 96 -1.00 0.36 22.31
N LYS A 97 0.07 1.10 21.94
CA LYS A 97 1.28 1.24 22.76
C LYS A 97 1.00 2.00 24.06
N GLN A 98 0.19 3.06 24.01
CA GLN A 98 -0.20 3.81 25.21
C GLN A 98 -0.99 2.92 26.19
N ASN A 99 -1.98 2.17 25.69
CA ASN A 99 -2.76 1.25 26.52
C ASN A 99 -1.91 0.12 27.12
N MET A 100 -0.87 -0.36 26.43
CA MET A 100 0.04 -1.38 26.98
C MET A 100 0.98 -0.80 28.06
N ALA A 101 1.42 0.45 27.93
CA ALA A 101 2.27 1.11 28.93
C ALA A 101 1.53 1.36 30.26
N GLU A 102 0.21 1.47 30.24
CA GLU A 102 -0.63 1.58 31.45
C GLU A 102 -0.88 0.24 32.15
N ILE A 103 -0.70 -0.89 31.46
CA ILE A 103 -0.98 -2.25 31.96
C ILE A 103 0.30 -2.98 32.45
N ASP A 104 1.48 -2.37 32.29
CA ASP A 104 2.79 -3.01 32.49
C ASP A 104 3.18 -3.30 33.95
N HIS A 105 2.21 -3.33 34.87
CA HIS A 105 2.48 -3.69 36.26
C HIS A 105 2.38 -5.19 36.57
N ASP A 106 1.88 -6.05 35.66
CA ASP A 106 1.48 -7.42 36.09
C ASP A 106 1.53 -8.60 35.08
N ASN A 107 2.25 -8.56 33.95
CA ASN A 107 2.20 -9.72 33.02
C ASN A 107 3.53 -10.23 32.45
N TYR A 108 4.24 -11.00 33.29
CA TYR A 108 5.27 -11.97 32.89
C TYR A 108 4.61 -13.17 32.17
N GLY A 109 4.41 -13.10 30.85
CA GLY A 109 3.93 -14.28 30.11
C GLY A 109 3.27 -14.12 28.74
N GLN A 110 3.33 -12.95 28.09
CA GLN A 110 2.64 -12.80 26.79
C GLN A 110 3.33 -13.61 25.68
N VAL A 111 2.60 -14.60 25.15
CA VAL A 111 2.85 -15.24 23.85
C VAL A 111 3.02 -14.13 22.81
N LYS A 112 4.18 -14.07 22.13
CA LYS A 112 4.43 -13.10 21.05
C LYS A 112 3.31 -13.21 20.00
N LYS A 113 2.35 -12.28 20.03
CA LYS A 113 1.35 -12.15 18.97
C LYS A 113 2.08 -11.91 17.65
N ARG A 114 1.70 -12.66 16.62
CA ARG A 114 2.21 -12.47 15.26
C ARG A 114 1.80 -11.08 14.79
N LYS A 115 2.78 -10.23 14.48
CA LYS A 115 2.56 -8.85 14.02
C LYS A 115 2.25 -8.84 12.53
N ALA A 116 1.41 -7.90 12.10
CA ALA A 116 1.22 -7.64 10.67
C ALA A 116 2.51 -7.04 10.08
N PHE A 117 2.65 -7.08 8.76
CA PHE A 117 3.82 -6.55 8.08
C PHE A 117 4.02 -5.05 8.37
N LEU A 118 2.96 -4.25 8.26
CA LEU A 118 3.03 -2.81 8.54
C LEU A 118 3.39 -2.49 9.99
N ASP A 119 2.98 -3.32 10.96
CA ASP A 119 3.37 -3.13 12.37
C ASP A 119 4.88 -3.31 12.58
N LEU A 120 5.51 -4.23 11.85
CA LEU A 120 6.96 -4.42 11.89
C LEU A 120 7.69 -3.20 11.35
N LEU A 121 7.20 -2.60 10.26
CA LEU A 121 7.77 -1.37 9.69
C LEU A 121 7.64 -0.18 10.64
N LEU A 122 6.48 -0.03 11.31
CA LEU A 122 6.23 1.04 12.27
C LEU A 122 7.10 0.91 13.55
N GLU A 123 7.50 -0.30 13.93
CA GLU A 123 8.48 -0.49 15.02
C GLU A 123 9.89 -0.04 14.63
N LEU A 124 10.30 -0.30 13.40
CA LEU A 124 11.59 0.15 12.88
C LEU A 124 11.64 1.68 12.69
N ASP A 125 10.49 2.33 12.41
CA ASP A 125 10.33 3.79 12.47
C ASP A 125 10.69 4.32 13.86
N THR A 126 10.16 3.69 14.93
CA THR A 126 10.42 4.12 16.31
C THR A 126 11.88 3.95 16.74
N ASP A 127 12.61 3.02 16.12
CA ASP A 127 14.04 2.82 16.32
C ASP A 127 14.92 3.77 15.46
N ASN A 128 14.32 4.70 14.70
CA ASN A 128 14.98 5.53 13.68
C ASN A 128 15.76 4.72 12.63
N LYS A 129 15.33 3.49 12.33
CA LYS A 129 15.98 2.60 11.34
C LYS A 129 15.39 2.74 9.94
N LEU A 130 14.14 3.17 9.84
CA LEU A 130 13.45 3.44 8.58
C LEU A 130 12.87 4.85 8.61
N SER A 131 12.93 5.54 7.48
CA SER A 131 12.20 6.79 7.29
C SER A 131 10.76 6.53 6.86
N GLU A 132 9.88 7.52 7.01
CA GLU A 132 8.49 7.46 6.49
C GLU A 132 8.47 7.18 4.98
N LYS A 133 9.48 7.66 4.25
CA LYS A 133 9.63 7.38 2.82
C LYS A 133 9.89 5.90 2.56
N ASP A 134 10.81 5.29 3.31
CA ASP A 134 11.16 3.87 3.14
C ASP A 134 9.95 2.98 3.47
N ILE A 135 9.23 3.29 4.55
CA ILE A 135 8.00 2.58 4.94
C ILE A 135 6.96 2.66 3.82
N ARG A 136 6.76 3.86 3.25
CA ARG A 136 5.83 4.05 2.14
C ARG A 136 6.24 3.23 0.92
N GLU A 137 7.52 3.19 0.58
CA GLU A 137 8.03 2.43 -0.57
C GLU A 137 7.81 0.92 -0.39
N GLU A 138 8.04 0.39 0.81
CA GLU A 138 7.75 -1.01 1.13
C GLU A 138 6.24 -1.30 1.09
N VAL A 139 5.42 -0.41 1.63
CA VAL A 139 3.95 -0.56 1.58
C VAL A 139 3.42 -0.48 0.15
N ASP A 140 3.91 0.46 -0.66
CA ASP A 140 3.56 0.60 -2.07
C ASP A 140 3.87 -0.71 -2.83
N THR A 141 5.06 -1.27 -2.60
CA THR A 141 5.54 -2.49 -3.26
C THR A 141 4.71 -3.70 -2.84
N PHE A 142 4.58 -3.98 -1.54
CA PHE A 142 3.84 -5.13 -1.05
C PHE A 142 2.35 -5.07 -1.40
N LEU A 143 1.75 -3.87 -1.36
CA LEU A 143 0.35 -3.71 -1.72
C LEU A 143 0.15 -3.99 -3.20
N PHE A 144 0.99 -3.44 -4.07
CA PHE A 144 0.94 -3.70 -5.52
C PHE A 144 1.15 -5.19 -5.82
N GLU A 145 2.28 -5.74 -5.42
CA GLU A 145 2.68 -7.11 -5.78
C GLU A 145 1.73 -8.16 -5.20
N GLY A 146 1.23 -7.94 -3.98
CA GLY A 146 0.39 -8.92 -3.30
C GLY A 146 -1.00 -9.11 -3.91
N HIS A 147 -1.60 -8.05 -4.47
CA HIS A 147 -2.96 -8.13 -5.02
C HIS A 147 -3.01 -8.23 -6.55
N ASP A 148 -2.03 -7.66 -7.28
CA ASP A 148 -2.06 -7.63 -8.74
C ASP A 148 -1.55 -8.96 -9.35
N THR A 149 -0.73 -9.72 -8.61
CA THR A 149 -0.16 -10.99 -9.07
C THR A 149 -0.97 -12.24 -8.68
N THR A 150 -1.95 -12.11 -7.77
CA THR A 150 -2.77 -13.22 -7.25
C THR A 150 -4.15 -13.30 -7.90
#